data_AF-H0EYT8-F1
#
_entry.id   AF-H0EYT8-F1
#
_cell.length_a   1.000
_cell.length_b   1.000
_cell.length_c   1.000
_cell.angle_alpha   90.00
_cell.angle_beta   90.00
_cell.angle_gamma   90.00
#
_symmetry.space_group_name_H-M   'P 1'
#
loop_
_entity.id
_entity.type
_entity.pdbx_description
1 polymer ?
#
loop_
_entity_poly.entity_id
_entity_poly.type
_entity_poly.pdbx_seq_one_letter_code
_entity_poly.pdbx_strand_id
1 'polypeptide(L)'
;MISLPEEPVHILSSATSTPFYTLKVIPTSTSAQVSMTRQDPNRPATTSSPRLRSKEKDKDTDVLNTTLEEAVRRLPPNDGLVALLYPRAASNMALDMAAKPHRADGPSIIAAAEREAGRLVWDQDSQKYYLVHPALQTPFVIAITSSPAWSRVEYTLEHPELPRNLVKLTRDGAGSGYLEVDTSAAARIDAFYIVDVAICAVMLVSTEEEKKNHVEHFSAPPPSVAPLSPPGTPRSPSSRSILGRKKTAAKREMKMETFELDLEDQSQDSLKGFKAPSKSKEEKTPGCCGLLWMLIKFFWWVRKKNKKNAKESKSTLPLPVTS
;
A
#
# COMPACT_ATOMS: atom_id res chain seq x y z
N MET A 1 -14.48 -22.69 -25.89
CA MET A 1 -14.54 -22.52 -24.41
C MET A 1 -14.38 -21.04 -24.15
N ILE A 2 -15.48 -20.35 -23.85
CA ILE A 2 -15.45 -18.91 -23.53
C ILE A 2 -14.88 -18.83 -22.13
N SER A 3 -13.67 -18.28 -21.98
CA SER A 3 -13.12 -17.94 -20.67
C SER A 3 -14.13 -17.04 -19.96
N LEU A 4 -14.63 -17.46 -18.80
CA LEU A 4 -15.37 -16.57 -17.92
C LEU A 4 -14.49 -15.32 -17.71
N PRO A 5 -15.05 -14.10 -17.80
CA PRO A 5 -14.27 -12.89 -17.57
C PRO A 5 -13.61 -13.00 -16.20
N GLU A 6 -12.29 -12.88 -16.18
CA GLU A 6 -11.51 -12.89 -14.95
C GLU A 6 -12.00 -11.75 -14.06
N GLU A 7 -12.36 -12.08 -12.82
CA GLU A 7 -12.91 -11.11 -11.88
C GLU A 7 -11.84 -10.06 -11.56
N PRO A 8 -12.13 -8.75 -11.63
CA PRO A 8 -11.15 -7.71 -11.31
C PRO A 8 -10.78 -7.79 -9.82
N VAL A 9 -9.53 -8.20 -9.57
CA VAL A 9 -8.91 -8.28 -8.25
C VAL A 9 -7.77 -7.27 -8.19
N HIS A 10 -7.89 -6.27 -7.32
CA HIS A 10 -6.82 -5.32 -7.03
C HIS A 10 -6.08 -5.76 -5.77
N ILE A 11 -4.76 -5.90 -5.87
CA ILE A 11 -3.89 -6.31 -4.76
C ILE A 11 -3.00 -5.12 -4.38
N LEU A 12 -3.09 -4.69 -3.13
CA LEU A 12 -2.23 -3.65 -2.57
C LEU A 12 -1.16 -4.34 -1.73
N SER A 13 0.09 -4.31 -2.16
CA SER A 13 1.24 -4.91 -1.45
C SER A 13 2.22 -3.84 -0.98
N SER A 14 2.93 -4.13 0.12
CA SER A 14 4.04 -3.29 0.59
C SER A 14 5.33 -3.61 -0.18
N ALA A 15 6.39 -2.83 0.04
CA ALA A 15 7.72 -3.03 -0.55
C ALA A 15 8.30 -4.45 -0.30
N THR A 16 7.82 -5.15 0.73
CA THR A 16 8.17 -6.54 1.04
C THR A 16 7.43 -7.57 0.16
N SER A 17 6.62 -7.13 -0.80
CA SER A 17 5.83 -7.96 -1.73
C SER A 17 4.75 -8.82 -1.07
N THR A 18 4.40 -8.53 0.18
CA THR A 18 3.28 -9.18 0.89
C THR A 18 1.99 -8.36 0.69
N PRO A 19 0.89 -8.98 0.24
CA PRO A 19 -0.37 -8.27 0.01
C PRO A 19 -1.00 -7.82 1.32
N PHE A 20 -1.23 -6.52 1.49
CA PHE A 20 -1.86 -5.94 2.67
C PHE A 20 -3.39 -5.90 2.54
N TYR A 21 -3.89 -5.42 1.40
CA TYR A 21 -5.32 -5.45 1.07
C TYR A 21 -5.55 -6.12 -0.28
N THR A 22 -6.67 -6.84 -0.38
CA THR A 22 -7.18 -7.33 -1.66
C THR A 22 -8.60 -6.85 -1.82
N LEU A 23 -8.87 -6.11 -2.90
CA LEU A 23 -10.20 -5.66 -3.29
C LEU A 23 -10.67 -6.52 -4.46
N LYS A 24 -11.81 -7.17 -4.29
CA LYS A 24 -12.46 -7.97 -5.33
C LYS A 24 -13.76 -7.30 -5.73
N VAL A 25 -13.92 -7.04 -7.02
CA VAL A 25 -15.15 -6.48 -7.58
C VAL A 25 -15.82 -7.54 -8.46
N ILE A 26 -17.01 -7.96 -8.09
CA ILE A 26 -17.82 -8.93 -8.82
C ILE A 26 -18.95 -8.17 -9.51
N PRO A 27 -18.84 -7.92 -10.83
CA PRO A 27 -19.87 -7.22 -11.57
C PRO A 27 -21.16 -8.06 -11.62
N THR A 28 -22.29 -7.37 -11.51
CA THR A 28 -23.62 -7.93 -11.75
C THR A 28 -24.27 -7.17 -12.92
N SER A 29 -25.50 -7.54 -13.32
CA SER A 29 -26.16 -6.95 -14.49
C SER A 29 -26.34 -5.44 -14.43
N THR A 30 -26.49 -4.86 -13.24
CA THR A 30 -26.74 -3.41 -13.07
C THR A 30 -25.89 -2.76 -11.97
N SER A 31 -25.30 -3.55 -11.08
CA SER A 31 -24.48 -3.10 -9.93
C SER A 31 -23.20 -3.94 -9.82
N ALA A 32 -22.36 -3.72 -8.79
CA ALA A 32 -21.27 -4.65 -8.49
C ALA A 32 -21.18 -4.97 -7.00
N GLN A 33 -20.89 -6.22 -6.67
CA GLN A 33 -20.59 -6.65 -5.30
C GLN A 33 -19.10 -6.46 -5.05
N VAL A 34 -18.73 -5.80 -3.95
CA VAL A 34 -17.34 -5.50 -3.64
C VAL A 34 -17.01 -6.03 -2.26
N SER A 35 -15.91 -6.78 -2.18
CA SER A 35 -15.36 -7.30 -0.93
C SER A 35 -13.89 -6.91 -0.79
N MET A 36 -13.51 -6.40 0.36
CA MET A 36 -12.15 -6.01 0.70
C MET A 36 -11.64 -6.87 1.86
N THR A 37 -10.57 -7.61 1.62
CA THR A 37 -9.90 -8.41 2.64
C THR A 37 -8.56 -7.83 3.00
N ARG A 38 -8.12 -8.07 4.25
CA ARG A 38 -6.81 -7.68 4.78
C ARG A 38 -6.03 -8.90 5.21
N GLN A 39 -4.75 -8.95 4.84
CA GLN A 39 -3.84 -9.98 5.32
C GLN A 39 -3.36 -9.63 6.74
N ASP A 40 -3.23 -10.65 7.60
CA ASP A 40 -2.63 -10.46 8.92
C ASP A 40 -1.10 -10.29 8.78
N PRO A 41 -0.53 -9.14 9.21
CA PRO A 41 0.91 -8.90 9.12
C PRO A 41 1.75 -9.84 9.99
N ASN A 42 1.15 -10.49 10.99
CA ASN A 42 1.85 -11.45 11.84
C ASN A 42 1.94 -12.85 11.22
N ARG A 43 1.30 -13.07 10.07
CA ARG A 43 1.30 -14.34 9.37
C ARG A 43 2.20 -14.25 8.14
N PRO A 44 3.14 -15.19 7.93
CA PRO A 44 3.98 -15.16 6.74
C PRO A 44 3.09 -15.27 5.50
N ALA A 45 3.27 -14.35 4.55
CA ALA A 45 2.65 -14.45 3.24
C ALA A 45 3.12 -15.77 2.61
N THR A 46 2.19 -16.67 2.36
CA THR A 46 2.50 -17.91 1.66
C THR A 46 2.80 -17.55 0.21
N THR A 47 4.09 -17.52 -0.12
CA THR A 47 4.59 -17.32 -1.48
C THR A 47 4.27 -18.56 -2.32
N SER A 48 3.01 -18.77 -2.67
CA SER A 48 2.63 -19.78 -3.66
C SER A 48 1.95 -19.09 -4.85
N SER A 49 2.59 -19.28 -6.01
CA SER A 49 2.11 -18.89 -7.33
C SER A 49 0.61 -19.20 -7.54
N PRO A 50 -0.11 -18.48 -8.41
CA PRO A 50 -1.58 -18.52 -8.52
C PRO A 50 -2.16 -19.81 -9.11
N ARG A 51 -1.45 -20.94 -9.07
CA ARG A 51 -1.92 -22.23 -9.57
C ARG A 51 -2.02 -23.22 -8.42
N LEU A 52 -3.28 -23.59 -8.13
CA LEU A 52 -3.72 -24.60 -7.15
C LEU A 52 -3.71 -24.15 -5.68
N ARG A 53 -4.67 -23.30 -5.30
CA ARG A 53 -5.08 -23.19 -3.88
C ARG A 53 -5.93 -24.42 -3.53
N SER A 54 -5.33 -25.37 -2.81
CA SER A 54 -6.07 -26.40 -2.08
C SER A 54 -6.92 -25.73 -0.99
N LYS A 55 -8.08 -26.32 -0.70
CA LYS A 55 -9.07 -25.87 0.30
C LYS A 55 -8.56 -26.00 1.74
N GLU A 56 -7.47 -25.33 2.08
CA GLU A 56 -7.15 -25.03 3.48
C GLU A 56 -7.43 -23.56 3.74
N LYS A 57 -8.07 -23.33 4.87
CA LYS A 57 -8.79 -22.11 5.26
C LYS A 57 -7.80 -20.99 5.55
N ASP A 58 -7.17 -20.44 4.52
CA ASP A 58 -6.42 -19.19 4.62
C ASP A 58 -7.43 -18.07 4.91
N LYS A 59 -7.54 -17.74 6.20
CA LYS A 59 -8.42 -16.69 6.69
C LYS A 59 -7.78 -15.33 6.41
N ASP A 60 -7.82 -14.89 5.16
CA ASP A 60 -7.81 -13.47 4.88
C ASP A 60 -8.97 -12.85 5.67
N THR A 61 -8.70 -11.80 6.44
CA THR A 61 -9.72 -11.19 7.29
C THR A 61 -10.59 -10.33 6.39
N ASP A 62 -11.86 -10.67 6.28
CA ASP A 62 -12.79 -9.84 5.53
C ASP A 62 -13.11 -8.58 6.32
N VAL A 63 -12.81 -7.42 5.72
CA VAL A 63 -12.80 -6.13 6.40
C VAL A 63 -13.99 -5.26 5.99
N LEU A 64 -14.40 -5.31 4.72
CA LEU A 64 -15.46 -4.44 4.22
C LEU A 64 -16.18 -5.09 3.04
N ASN A 65 -17.51 -5.12 3.12
CA ASN A 65 -18.37 -5.51 2.00
C ASN A 65 -19.31 -4.38 1.66
N THR A 66 -19.45 -4.09 0.36
CA THR A 66 -20.35 -3.04 -0.14
C THR A 66 -20.93 -3.44 -1.48
N THR A 67 -22.05 -2.81 -1.80
CA THR A 67 -22.61 -2.78 -3.15
C THR A 67 -22.20 -1.48 -3.81
N LEU A 68 -21.73 -1.57 -5.04
CA LEU A 68 -21.59 -0.42 -5.94
C LEU A 68 -22.94 -0.23 -6.61
N GLU A 69 -23.61 0.88 -6.28
CA GLU A 69 -24.94 1.21 -6.75
C GLU A 69 -24.96 1.52 -8.25
N GLU A 70 -26.15 1.38 -8.84
CA GLU A 70 -26.36 1.62 -10.27
C GLU A 70 -26.07 3.09 -10.62
N ALA A 71 -25.51 3.32 -11.80
CA ALA A 71 -25.19 4.68 -12.28
C ALA A 71 -26.42 5.61 -12.32
N VAL A 72 -27.63 5.07 -12.49
CA VAL A 72 -28.90 5.83 -12.51
C VAL A 72 -29.21 6.46 -11.14
N ARG A 73 -28.77 5.84 -10.03
CA ARG A 73 -28.95 6.41 -8.68
C ARG A 73 -28.08 7.65 -8.43
N ARG A 74 -27.13 7.93 -9.33
CA ARG A 74 -26.28 9.13 -9.27
C ARG A 74 -26.97 10.39 -9.80
N LEU A 75 -28.06 10.25 -10.54
CA LEU A 75 -28.78 11.35 -11.18
C LEU A 75 -30.03 11.76 -10.36
N PRO A 76 -30.40 13.05 -10.32
CA PRO A 76 -31.67 13.52 -9.77
C PRO A 76 -32.85 12.76 -10.39
N PRO A 77 -33.87 12.37 -9.60
CA PRO A 77 -34.19 12.81 -8.23
C PRO A 77 -33.49 12.02 -7.11
N ASN A 78 -32.53 11.14 -7.43
CA ASN A 78 -31.87 10.29 -6.46
C ASN A 78 -30.77 11.04 -5.68
N ASP A 79 -30.29 10.41 -4.62
CA ASP A 79 -29.43 10.99 -3.59
C ASP A 79 -27.93 10.97 -3.93
N GLY A 80 -27.56 10.63 -5.17
CA GLY A 80 -26.17 10.59 -5.62
C GLY A 80 -25.38 9.38 -5.14
N LEU A 81 -26.02 8.40 -4.48
CA LEU A 81 -25.32 7.32 -3.80
C LEU A 81 -24.51 6.46 -4.78
N VAL A 82 -23.24 6.24 -4.45
CA VAL A 82 -22.33 5.35 -5.19
C VAL A 82 -22.13 4.05 -4.43
N ALA A 83 -21.88 4.11 -3.11
CA ALA A 83 -21.67 2.92 -2.29
C ALA A 83 -21.91 3.21 -0.80
N LEU A 84 -22.36 2.19 -0.05
CA LEU A 84 -22.45 2.21 1.41
C LEU A 84 -21.35 1.33 2.02
N LEU A 85 -20.36 1.98 2.59
CA LEU A 85 -19.13 1.37 3.05
C LEU A 85 -19.29 0.92 4.51
N TYR A 86 -19.68 -0.34 4.70
CA TYR A 86 -19.87 -0.94 6.01
C TYR A 86 -18.69 -1.83 6.43
N PRO A 87 -17.89 -1.42 7.43
CA PRO A 87 -16.86 -2.28 7.99
C PRO A 87 -17.47 -3.57 8.55
N ARG A 88 -16.96 -4.72 8.13
CA ARG A 88 -17.55 -6.03 8.45
C ARG A 88 -17.52 -6.34 9.95
N ALA A 89 -16.51 -5.87 10.66
CA ALA A 89 -16.44 -6.01 12.11
C ALA A 89 -17.59 -5.25 12.81
N ALA A 90 -17.85 -4.00 12.40
CA ALA A 90 -18.97 -3.19 12.92
C ALA A 90 -20.32 -3.82 12.55
N SER A 91 -20.49 -4.24 11.29
CA SER A 91 -21.73 -4.87 10.83
C SER A 91 -22.04 -6.17 11.57
N ASN A 92 -21.05 -7.01 11.82
CA ASN A 92 -21.26 -8.25 12.57
C ASN A 92 -21.68 -7.98 14.02
N MET A 93 -21.14 -6.94 14.66
CA MET A 93 -21.58 -6.54 16.01
C MET A 93 -23.04 -6.07 16.00
N ALA A 94 -23.43 -5.25 15.02
CA ALA A 94 -24.81 -4.81 14.86
C ALA A 94 -25.77 -6.00 14.62
N LEU A 95 -25.39 -6.95 13.75
CA LEU A 95 -26.18 -8.14 13.45
C LEU A 95 -26.32 -9.08 14.66
N ASP A 96 -25.26 -9.29 15.45
CA ASP A 96 -25.34 -10.12 16.66
C ASP A 96 -26.30 -9.51 17.70
N MET A 97 -26.35 -8.19 17.80
CA MET A 97 -27.28 -7.49 18.69
C MET A 97 -28.70 -7.49 18.15
N ALA A 98 -28.90 -7.33 16.84
CA ALA A 98 -30.20 -7.45 16.20
C ALA A 98 -30.81 -8.86 16.38
N ALA A 99 -29.96 -9.90 16.39
CA ALA A 99 -30.38 -11.27 16.65
C ALA A 99 -30.72 -11.53 18.14
N LYS A 100 -30.28 -10.66 19.06
CA LYS A 100 -30.50 -10.77 20.52
C LYS A 100 -31.28 -9.55 21.05
N PRO A 101 -32.57 -9.41 20.71
CA PRO A 101 -33.35 -8.19 20.98
C PRO A 101 -33.62 -7.91 22.46
N HIS A 102 -33.36 -8.87 23.37
CA HIS A 102 -33.57 -8.71 24.81
C HIS A 102 -32.41 -8.01 25.54
N ARG A 103 -31.36 -7.59 24.83
CA ARG A 103 -30.23 -6.86 25.41
C ARG A 103 -30.54 -5.35 25.45
N ALA A 104 -30.53 -4.76 26.65
CA ALA A 104 -30.84 -3.35 26.86
C ALA A 104 -29.82 -2.39 26.20
N ASP A 105 -28.58 -2.83 25.99
CA ASP A 105 -27.50 -2.12 25.30
C ASP A 105 -27.52 -2.31 23.77
N GLY A 106 -28.41 -3.15 23.24
CA GLY A 106 -28.52 -3.43 21.79
C GLY A 106 -28.61 -2.18 20.91
N PRO A 107 -29.50 -1.20 21.20
CA PRO A 107 -29.60 0.02 20.42
C PRO A 107 -28.31 0.86 20.41
N SER A 108 -27.57 0.87 21.53
CA SER A 108 -26.33 1.64 21.63
C SER A 108 -25.20 1.03 20.79
N ILE A 109 -25.15 -0.30 20.67
CA ILE A 109 -24.14 -1.02 19.89
C ILE A 109 -24.44 -0.90 18.39
N ILE A 110 -25.72 -0.96 18.00
CA ILE A 110 -26.14 -0.72 16.62
C ILE A 110 -25.78 0.71 16.21
N ALA A 111 -26.10 1.70 17.04
CA ALA A 111 -25.72 3.09 16.79
C ALA A 111 -24.19 3.29 16.72
N ALA A 112 -23.42 2.57 17.52
CA ALA A 112 -21.96 2.59 17.45
C ALA A 112 -21.44 2.00 16.14
N ALA A 113 -22.02 0.90 15.67
CA ALA A 113 -21.66 0.30 14.39
C ALA A 113 -22.01 1.20 13.20
N GLU A 114 -23.16 1.89 13.26
CA GLU A 114 -23.57 2.87 12.24
C GLU A 114 -22.64 4.08 12.16
N ARG A 115 -22.01 4.48 13.29
CA ARG A 115 -21.03 5.58 13.30
C ARG A 115 -19.71 5.26 12.60
N GLU A 116 -19.43 3.99 12.35
CA GLU A 116 -18.25 3.53 11.61
C GLU A 116 -18.52 3.38 10.09
N ALA A 117 -19.78 3.52 9.67
CA ALA A 117 -20.16 3.34 8.28
C ALA A 117 -19.92 4.62 7.46
N GLY A 118 -19.31 4.47 6.28
CA GLY A 118 -19.12 5.55 5.32
C GLY A 118 -20.17 5.53 4.20
N ARG A 119 -20.47 6.69 3.62
CA ARG A 119 -21.32 6.82 2.44
C ARG A 119 -20.56 7.54 1.34
N LEU A 120 -20.31 6.84 0.23
CA LEU A 120 -19.71 7.41 -0.97
C LEU A 120 -20.81 7.95 -1.88
N VAL A 121 -20.73 9.24 -2.21
CA VAL A 121 -21.74 9.98 -2.98
C VAL A 121 -21.07 10.67 -4.15
N TRP A 122 -21.76 10.71 -5.29
CA TRP A 122 -21.44 11.52 -6.44
C TRP A 122 -22.35 12.74 -6.44
N ASP A 123 -21.74 13.94 -6.41
CA ASP A 123 -22.49 15.17 -6.60
C ASP A 123 -22.44 15.59 -8.07
N GLN A 124 -23.61 15.68 -8.69
CA GLN A 124 -23.74 16.08 -10.08
C GLN A 124 -23.41 17.57 -10.28
N ASP A 125 -23.69 18.43 -9.31
CA ASP A 125 -23.52 19.88 -9.50
C ASP A 125 -22.03 20.26 -9.46
N SER A 126 -21.27 19.70 -8.51
CA SER A 126 -19.82 19.92 -8.43
C SER A 126 -18.98 18.95 -9.26
N GLN A 127 -19.59 17.88 -9.81
CA GLN A 127 -18.90 16.80 -10.53
C GLN A 127 -17.76 16.18 -9.69
N LYS A 128 -18.02 15.97 -8.39
CA LYS A 128 -17.03 15.43 -7.43
C LYS A 128 -17.61 14.27 -6.63
N TYR A 129 -16.72 13.37 -6.22
CA TYR A 129 -17.05 12.33 -5.26
C TYR A 129 -16.80 12.82 -3.84
N TYR A 130 -17.75 12.55 -2.96
CA TYR A 130 -17.70 12.87 -1.55
C TYR A 130 -17.81 11.59 -0.72
N LEU A 131 -16.95 11.44 0.28
CA LEU A 131 -17.08 10.41 1.30
C LEU A 131 -17.61 11.06 2.58
N VAL A 132 -18.88 10.78 2.87
CA VAL A 132 -19.56 11.23 4.09
C VAL A 132 -19.31 10.20 5.18
N HIS A 133 -18.75 10.62 6.31
CA HIS A 133 -18.49 9.74 7.45
C HIS A 133 -19.07 10.36 8.74
N PRO A 134 -19.87 9.63 9.56
CA PRO A 134 -20.54 10.18 10.74
C PRO A 134 -19.61 10.77 11.82
N ALA A 135 -18.36 10.31 11.86
CA ALA A 135 -17.34 10.84 12.77
C ALA A 135 -16.89 12.28 12.44
N LEU A 136 -17.27 12.84 11.29
CA LEU A 136 -16.88 14.17 10.84
C LEU A 136 -18.11 15.00 10.47
N GLN A 137 -18.03 16.31 10.67
CA GLN A 137 -19.12 17.23 10.35
C GLN A 137 -19.18 17.56 8.86
N THR A 138 -18.02 17.58 8.21
CA THR A 138 -17.89 17.84 6.77
C THR A 138 -17.46 16.56 6.03
N PRO A 139 -17.88 16.37 4.78
CA PRO A 139 -17.47 15.22 4.01
C PRO A 139 -16.03 15.36 3.51
N PHE A 140 -15.36 14.23 3.31
CA PHE A 140 -14.15 14.21 2.51
C PHE A 140 -14.46 14.45 1.04
N VAL A 141 -13.53 15.08 0.34
CA VAL A 141 -13.56 15.24 -1.11
C VAL A 141 -12.52 14.34 -1.74
N ILE A 142 -12.90 13.58 -2.76
CA ILE A 142 -11.93 12.82 -3.56
C ILE A 142 -11.51 13.70 -4.72
N ALA A 143 -10.29 14.23 -4.64
CA ALA A 143 -9.69 15.00 -5.72
C ALA A 143 -8.97 14.06 -6.70
N ILE A 144 -9.26 14.25 -7.99
CA ILE A 144 -8.71 13.45 -9.08
C ILE A 144 -7.81 14.36 -9.90
N THR A 145 -6.51 14.09 -9.87
CA THR A 145 -5.51 14.83 -10.65
C THR A 145 -4.94 13.91 -11.73
N SER A 146 -5.35 14.11 -12.97
CA SER A 146 -4.81 13.39 -14.12
C SER A 146 -3.67 14.18 -14.77
N SER A 147 -2.56 13.52 -15.03
CA SER A 147 -1.38 14.07 -15.68
C SER A 147 -1.07 13.29 -16.96
N PRO A 148 -1.64 13.71 -18.11
CA PRO A 148 -1.51 12.98 -19.37
C PRO A 148 -0.06 12.82 -19.84
N ALA A 149 0.81 13.80 -19.56
CA ALA A 149 2.21 13.76 -19.98
C ALA A 149 3.03 12.65 -19.31
N TRP A 150 2.58 12.12 -18.18
CA TRP A 150 3.21 11.01 -17.48
C TRP A 150 2.30 9.78 -17.38
N SER A 151 1.16 9.80 -18.10
CA SER A 151 0.10 8.79 -18.00
C SER A 151 -0.19 8.41 -16.55
N ARG A 152 -0.33 9.40 -15.67
CA ARG A 152 -0.45 9.18 -14.22
C ARG A 152 -1.72 9.84 -13.71
N VAL A 153 -2.48 9.12 -12.89
CA VAL A 153 -3.67 9.64 -12.23
C VAL A 153 -3.51 9.50 -10.72
N GLU A 154 -3.72 10.60 -10.01
CA GLU A 154 -3.67 10.66 -8.56
C GLU A 154 -5.07 10.87 -8.00
N TYR A 155 -5.44 10.03 -7.04
CA TYR A 155 -6.68 10.12 -6.27
C TYR A 155 -6.33 10.45 -4.83
N THR A 156 -6.67 11.66 -4.37
CA THR A 156 -6.40 12.12 -3.00
C THR A 156 -7.70 12.28 -2.23
N LEU A 157 -7.73 11.75 -0.99
CA LEU A 157 -8.84 11.95 -0.07
C LEU A 157 -8.53 13.16 0.83
N GLU A 158 -9.13 14.28 0.50
CA GLU A 158 -8.89 15.58 1.11
C GLU A 158 -9.99 15.92 2.12
N HIS A 159 -9.61 16.59 3.21
CA HIS A 159 -10.54 17.05 4.23
C HIS A 159 -10.09 18.42 4.75
N PRO A 160 -10.99 19.41 4.85
CA PRO A 160 -10.62 20.77 5.27
C PRO A 160 -10.08 20.84 6.71
N GLU A 161 -10.51 19.93 7.58
CA GLU A 161 -10.06 19.90 8.98
C GLU A 161 -8.74 19.14 9.19
N LEU A 162 -8.22 18.44 8.17
CA LEU A 162 -6.99 17.66 8.26
C LEU A 162 -5.82 18.42 7.62
N PRO A 163 -4.63 18.44 8.26
CA PRO A 163 -3.46 19.12 7.73
C PRO A 163 -2.82 18.38 6.54
N ARG A 164 -3.15 17.09 6.38
CA ARG A 164 -2.63 16.19 5.37
C ARG A 164 -3.74 15.28 4.89
N ASN A 165 -3.59 14.80 3.65
CA ASN A 165 -4.53 13.88 3.02
C ASN A 165 -4.49 12.52 3.73
N LEU A 166 -5.66 11.95 3.98
CA LEU A 166 -5.77 10.68 4.69
C LEU A 166 -5.23 9.51 3.86
N VAL A 167 -5.60 9.50 2.58
CA VAL A 167 -5.20 8.48 1.60
C VAL A 167 -4.83 9.16 0.29
N LYS A 168 -3.75 8.69 -0.34
CA LYS A 168 -3.36 9.04 -1.71
C LYS A 168 -3.09 7.78 -2.51
N LEU A 169 -3.88 7.54 -3.55
CA LEU A 169 -3.64 6.49 -4.52
C LEU A 169 -3.04 7.11 -5.78
N THR A 170 -1.87 6.64 -6.18
CA THR A 170 -1.25 6.99 -7.46
C THR A 170 -1.33 5.78 -8.38
N ARG A 171 -1.96 5.93 -9.54
CA ARG A 171 -2.04 4.93 -10.62
C ARG A 171 -1.23 5.42 -11.83
N ASP A 172 -0.51 4.52 -12.46
CA ASP A 172 0.12 4.74 -13.76
C ASP A 172 -0.74 4.17 -14.89
N GLY A 173 -0.41 4.53 -16.13
CA GLY A 173 -1.09 4.06 -17.34
C GLY A 173 -0.79 2.59 -17.67
N ALA A 174 0.02 1.92 -16.84
CA ALA A 174 0.28 0.48 -16.91
C ALA A 174 -0.56 -0.29 -15.87
N GLY A 175 -1.53 0.36 -15.21
CA GLY A 175 -2.43 -0.27 -14.25
C GLY A 175 -1.74 -0.63 -12.92
N SER A 176 -0.48 -0.26 -12.75
CA SER A 176 0.25 -0.34 -11.48
C SER A 176 0.18 0.98 -10.72
N GLY A 177 0.58 0.96 -9.47
CA GLY A 177 0.46 2.11 -8.61
C GLY A 177 0.91 1.85 -7.19
N TYR A 178 0.83 2.89 -6.38
CA TYR A 178 1.10 2.80 -4.95
C TYR A 178 0.06 3.59 -4.17
N LEU A 179 -0.19 3.14 -2.94
CA LEU A 179 -1.13 3.72 -2.01
C LEU A 179 -0.36 4.25 -0.80
N GLU A 180 -0.53 5.52 -0.49
CA GLU A 180 -0.02 6.15 0.71
C GLU A 180 -1.17 6.39 1.68
N VAL A 181 -0.96 6.05 2.95
CA VAL A 181 -1.94 6.24 4.03
C VAL A 181 -1.27 7.00 5.16
N ASP A 182 -1.81 8.17 5.51
CA ASP A 182 -1.31 8.96 6.64
C ASP A 182 -2.04 8.56 7.92
N THR A 183 -1.41 7.67 8.70
CA THR A 183 -1.95 7.21 9.98
C THR A 183 -2.03 8.31 11.04
N SER A 184 -1.24 9.39 10.90
CA SER A 184 -1.31 10.54 11.80
C SER A 184 -2.54 11.39 11.54
N ALA A 185 -2.96 11.51 10.28
CA ALA A 185 -4.23 12.13 9.91
C ALA A 185 -5.41 11.24 10.36
N ALA A 186 -5.29 9.91 10.18
CA ALA A 186 -6.31 8.95 10.63
C ALA A 186 -6.56 9.03 12.14
N ALA A 187 -5.50 9.16 12.94
CA ALA A 187 -5.58 9.21 14.41
C ALA A 187 -6.34 10.44 14.96
N ARG A 188 -6.60 11.47 14.13
CA ARG A 188 -7.39 12.64 14.52
C ARG A 188 -8.90 12.42 14.38
N ILE A 189 -9.31 11.34 13.72
CA ILE A 189 -10.70 11.01 13.46
C ILE A 189 -11.13 9.96 14.49
N ASP A 190 -12.24 10.20 15.17
CA ASP A 190 -12.80 9.27 16.16
C ASP A 190 -13.59 8.15 15.46
N ALA A 191 -12.87 7.29 14.74
CA ALA A 191 -13.42 6.13 14.03
C ALA A 191 -12.36 5.03 13.90
N PHE A 192 -12.72 3.81 14.31
CA PHE A 192 -11.80 2.68 14.34
C PHE A 192 -11.47 2.13 12.95
N TYR A 193 -12.45 2.18 12.02
CA TYR A 193 -12.32 1.57 10.70
C TYR A 193 -12.17 2.59 9.57
N ILE A 194 -11.87 3.86 9.90
CA ILE A 194 -11.80 4.95 8.92
C ILE A 194 -10.79 4.69 7.79
N VAL A 195 -9.66 4.05 8.10
CA VAL A 195 -8.65 3.72 7.09
C VAL A 195 -9.20 2.73 6.08
N ASP A 196 -9.89 1.69 6.54
CA ASP A 196 -10.49 0.67 5.68
C ASP A 196 -11.55 1.30 4.75
N VAL A 197 -12.41 2.16 5.31
CA VAL A 197 -13.44 2.91 4.58
C VAL A 197 -12.81 3.84 3.53
N ALA A 198 -11.78 4.59 3.91
CA ALA A 198 -11.09 5.53 3.02
C ALA A 198 -10.38 4.83 1.85
N ILE A 199 -9.69 3.73 2.11
CA ILE A 199 -9.02 2.93 1.07
C ILE A 199 -10.04 2.36 0.10
N CYS A 200 -11.13 1.78 0.61
CA CYS A 200 -12.18 1.24 -0.24
C CYS A 200 -12.81 2.33 -1.12
N ALA A 201 -13.13 3.50 -0.56
CA ALA A 201 -13.70 4.62 -1.29
C ALA A 201 -12.81 5.07 -2.46
N VAL A 202 -11.53 5.30 -2.21
CA VAL A 202 -10.58 5.76 -3.23
C VAL A 202 -10.37 4.69 -4.31
N MET A 203 -10.29 3.42 -3.92
CA MET A 203 -10.17 2.32 -4.88
C MET A 203 -11.41 2.19 -5.77
N LEU A 204 -12.63 2.30 -5.20
CA LEU A 204 -13.87 2.26 -5.97
C LEU A 204 -13.93 3.39 -6.99
N VAL A 205 -13.61 4.62 -6.58
CA VAL A 205 -13.58 5.77 -7.50
C VAL A 205 -12.54 5.56 -8.59
N SER A 206 -11.36 5.02 -8.26
CA SER A 206 -10.34 4.73 -9.27
C SER A 206 -10.81 3.71 -10.30
N THR A 207 -11.48 2.64 -9.88
CA THR A 207 -12.01 1.61 -10.78
C THR A 207 -13.14 2.16 -11.65
N GLU A 208 -13.97 3.06 -11.14
CA GLU A 208 -15.04 3.70 -11.91
C GLU A 208 -14.51 4.72 -12.93
N GLU A 209 -13.53 5.53 -12.55
CA GLU A 209 -12.89 6.48 -13.46
C GLU A 209 -12.07 5.78 -14.55
N GLU A 210 -11.43 4.65 -14.25
CA GLU A 210 -10.75 3.82 -15.25
C GLU A 210 -11.71 3.29 -16.32
N LYS A 211 -12.91 2.84 -15.91
CA LYS A 211 -13.96 2.41 -16.83
C LYS A 211 -14.48 3.57 -17.69
N LYS A 212 -14.65 4.74 -17.10
CA LYS A 212 -15.18 5.93 -17.79
C LYS A 212 -14.19 6.50 -18.79
N ASN A 213 -12.91 6.57 -18.42
CA ASN A 213 -11.90 7.31 -19.17
C ASN A 213 -11.09 6.45 -20.13
N HIS A 214 -11.35 5.14 -20.26
CA HIS A 214 -10.66 4.23 -21.18
C HIS A 214 -9.15 4.53 -21.29
N VAL A 215 -8.47 4.64 -20.14
CA VAL A 215 -7.06 5.06 -20.11
C VAL A 215 -6.27 4.14 -21.03
N GLU A 216 -5.71 4.71 -22.10
CA GLU A 216 -4.96 3.95 -23.09
C GLU A 216 -3.77 3.30 -22.41
N HIS A 217 -3.91 2.00 -22.20
CA HIS A 217 -2.94 1.21 -21.48
C HIS A 217 -1.74 0.99 -22.40
N PHE A 218 -0.71 1.81 -22.24
CA PHE A 218 0.50 1.64 -23.04
C PHE A 218 1.25 0.42 -22.52
N SER A 219 1.08 -0.73 -23.18
CA SER A 219 1.88 -1.90 -22.88
C SER A 219 3.35 -1.55 -23.10
N ALA A 220 4.18 -1.70 -22.06
CA ALA A 220 5.62 -1.57 -22.25
C ALA A 220 6.06 -2.46 -23.42
N PRO A 221 6.91 -1.96 -24.35
CA PRO A 221 7.40 -2.77 -25.46
C PRO A 221 7.96 -4.08 -24.90
N PRO A 222 7.65 -5.24 -25.49
CA PRO A 222 8.21 -6.50 -25.02
C PRO A 222 9.73 -6.37 -24.96
N PRO A 223 10.38 -6.87 -23.89
CA PRO A 223 11.83 -6.78 -23.77
C PRO A 223 12.43 -7.39 -25.03
N SER A 224 13.20 -6.57 -25.77
CA SER A 224 13.82 -6.98 -27.03
C SER A 224 14.65 -8.22 -26.76
N VAL A 225 14.16 -9.37 -27.21
CA VAL A 225 14.84 -10.64 -27.07
C VAL A 225 16.05 -10.56 -28.00
N ALA A 226 17.21 -10.18 -27.44
CA ALA A 226 18.46 -10.25 -28.16
C ALA A 226 18.61 -11.68 -28.73
N PRO A 227 18.89 -11.85 -30.04
CA PRO A 227 19.01 -13.19 -30.62
C PRO A 227 20.12 -13.96 -29.90
N LEU A 228 19.75 -15.06 -29.26
CA LEU A 228 20.69 -16.05 -28.74
C LEU A 228 21.52 -16.60 -29.92
N SER A 229 22.81 -16.31 -29.93
CA SER A 229 23.76 -16.92 -30.86
C SER A 229 23.70 -18.45 -30.75
N PRO A 230 23.67 -19.21 -31.87
CA PRO A 230 23.47 -20.65 -31.83
C PRO A 230 24.70 -21.42 -31.30
N PRO A 231 24.51 -22.61 -30.68
CA PRO A 231 25.56 -23.37 -30.03
C PRO A 231 26.44 -24.11 -31.04
N GLY A 232 27.74 -24.17 -30.74
CA GLY A 232 28.75 -24.82 -31.57
C GLY A 232 28.59 -26.33 -31.73
N THR A 233 28.96 -26.83 -32.90
CA THR A 233 29.20 -28.25 -33.19
C THR A 233 30.65 -28.44 -33.62
N PRO A 234 31.46 -29.30 -32.98
CA PRO A 234 32.75 -29.71 -33.50
C PRO A 234 32.64 -31.06 -34.24
N ARG A 235 33.02 -31.10 -35.51
CA ARG A 235 33.44 -32.33 -36.21
C ARG A 235 34.76 -32.06 -36.95
N SER A 236 35.77 -32.86 -36.62
CA SER A 236 37.15 -32.86 -37.14
C SER A 236 37.27 -33.51 -38.54
N PRO A 237 38.47 -33.80 -39.08
CA PRO A 237 39.68 -33.00 -39.31
C PRO A 237 40.18 -33.10 -40.79
N SER A 238 41.38 -32.57 -41.06
CA SER A 238 42.17 -32.69 -42.32
C SER A 238 41.73 -31.73 -43.44
N SER A 239 42.58 -31.14 -44.29
CA SER A 239 43.98 -31.36 -44.63
C SER A 239 44.55 -30.10 -45.32
N ARG A 240 45.87 -29.93 -45.17
CA ARG A 240 46.87 -29.18 -45.97
C ARG A 240 46.48 -28.42 -47.26
N SER A 241 47.35 -27.41 -47.50
CA SER A 241 47.91 -26.92 -48.77
C SER A 241 47.14 -25.75 -49.42
N ILE A 242 47.71 -24.53 -49.41
CA ILE A 242 48.76 -23.96 -50.30
C ILE A 242 48.15 -23.40 -51.60
N LEU A 243 48.64 -22.19 -51.96
CA LEU A 243 48.64 -21.52 -53.27
C LEU A 243 47.37 -20.77 -53.72
N GLY A 244 47.54 -19.46 -53.97
CA GLY A 244 46.62 -18.70 -54.82
C GLY A 244 46.79 -17.19 -54.73
N ARG A 245 47.54 -16.61 -55.66
CA ARG A 245 47.98 -15.20 -55.76
C ARG A 245 47.05 -14.41 -56.71
N LYS A 246 47.04 -13.07 -56.56
CA LYS A 246 46.59 -11.97 -57.47
C LYS A 246 45.09 -11.63 -57.46
N LYS A 247 44.63 -10.40 -57.71
CA LYS A 247 45.08 -8.98 -57.66
C LYS A 247 43.84 -8.17 -58.14
N THR A 248 43.81 -6.87 -57.87
CA THR A 248 42.93 -5.80 -58.44
C THR A 248 41.54 -5.62 -57.79
N ALA A 249 40.93 -4.43 -57.66
CA ALA A 249 41.33 -3.01 -57.59
C ALA A 249 40.04 -2.18 -57.36
N ALA A 250 40.14 -1.05 -56.63
CA ALA A 250 39.18 0.09 -56.51
C ALA A 250 37.81 -0.17 -55.83
N LYS A 251 37.20 0.70 -55.01
CA LYS A 251 37.32 2.15 -54.69
C LYS A 251 36.56 2.41 -53.34
N ARG A 252 37.17 2.99 -52.29
CA ARG A 252 36.90 4.32 -51.61
C ARG A 252 35.47 4.90 -51.79
N GLU A 253 34.76 5.47 -50.79
CA GLU A 253 35.05 6.40 -49.66
C GLU A 253 34.23 6.01 -48.39
N MET A 254 34.62 6.17 -47.10
CA MET A 254 35.23 7.26 -46.29
C MET A 254 34.21 8.30 -45.79
N LYS A 255 33.83 8.24 -44.50
CA LYS A 255 33.89 9.42 -43.61
C LYS A 255 33.93 9.04 -42.12
N MET A 256 34.94 9.61 -41.49
CA MET A 256 35.38 9.56 -40.10
C MET A 256 34.83 10.82 -39.41
N GLU A 257 34.65 10.82 -38.09
CA GLU A 257 35.06 11.92 -37.21
C GLU A 257 34.73 11.59 -35.75
N THR A 258 35.76 11.07 -35.09
CA THR A 258 36.09 11.31 -33.68
C THR A 258 36.33 12.80 -33.47
N PHE A 259 35.71 13.38 -32.45
CA PHE A 259 36.19 14.62 -31.83
C PHE A 259 36.44 14.35 -30.36
N GLU A 260 37.71 14.51 -29.98
CA GLU A 260 38.22 14.63 -28.63
C GLU A 260 37.72 15.93 -28.01
N LEU A 261 37.49 15.94 -26.70
CA LEU A 261 37.65 17.16 -25.92
C LEU A 261 38.50 16.85 -24.69
N ASP A 262 39.66 17.48 -24.71
CA ASP A 262 40.74 17.46 -23.74
C ASP A 262 40.46 18.42 -22.58
N LEU A 263 40.93 18.07 -21.38
CA LEU A 263 41.01 18.95 -20.21
C LEU A 263 42.02 18.35 -19.21
N GLU A 264 43.30 18.65 -19.45
CA GLU A 264 44.42 18.58 -18.49
C GLU A 264 44.10 19.41 -17.23
N ASP A 265 44.17 18.87 -16.01
CA ASP A 265 45.32 18.53 -15.14
C ASP A 265 45.69 19.67 -14.16
N GLN A 266 45.58 19.39 -12.86
CA GLN A 266 46.25 20.15 -11.81
C GLN A 266 46.46 19.28 -10.56
N SER A 267 47.56 18.52 -10.60
CA SER A 267 48.57 18.31 -9.56
C SER A 267 48.15 18.36 -8.07
N GLN A 268 48.41 17.30 -7.30
CA GLN A 268 49.59 17.22 -6.42
C GLN A 268 49.62 15.95 -5.53
N ASP A 269 50.78 15.29 -5.61
CA ASP A 269 51.57 14.62 -4.58
C ASP A 269 51.06 13.39 -3.78
N SER A 270 51.70 12.25 -4.11
CA SER A 270 52.58 11.47 -3.23
C SER A 270 52.05 10.89 -1.90
N LEU A 271 51.89 9.56 -1.83
CA LEU A 271 52.85 8.67 -1.12
C LEU A 271 52.49 7.17 -1.20
N LYS A 272 53.54 6.43 -1.56
CA LYS A 272 53.88 5.00 -1.40
C LYS A 272 52.95 4.08 -0.60
N GLY A 273 52.80 2.88 -1.17
CA GLY A 273 51.92 1.81 -0.71
C GLY A 273 52.39 1.03 0.51
N PHE A 274 51.55 0.10 0.95
CA PHE A 274 51.92 -1.16 1.61
C PHE A 274 50.78 -2.17 1.44
N LYS A 275 51.16 -3.44 1.28
CA LYS A 275 50.31 -4.58 0.93
C LYS A 275 50.05 -5.43 2.19
N ALA A 276 48.76 -5.59 2.56
CA ALA A 276 48.11 -6.59 3.44
C ALA A 276 48.57 -6.68 4.93
N PRO A 277 47.73 -7.11 5.93
CA PRO A 277 46.67 -8.13 5.84
C PRO A 277 45.38 -7.91 6.70
N SER A 278 44.53 -8.95 6.66
CA SER A 278 43.28 -9.26 7.37
C SER A 278 43.02 -8.74 8.80
N LYS A 279 41.77 -8.31 9.05
CA LYS A 279 40.88 -8.74 10.17
C LYS A 279 39.59 -7.92 10.15
N SER A 280 38.48 -8.53 9.73
CA SER A 280 37.13 -8.00 9.96
C SER A 280 36.80 -8.11 11.45
N LYS A 281 36.72 -6.97 12.14
CA LYS A 281 36.15 -6.90 13.49
C LYS A 281 34.62 -6.79 13.35
N GLU A 282 33.98 -7.85 13.81
CA GLU A 282 32.56 -7.97 14.10
C GLU A 282 32.17 -6.90 15.14
N GLU A 283 31.37 -5.92 14.73
CA GLU A 283 30.81 -4.91 15.61
C GLU A 283 29.60 -5.52 16.33
N LYS A 284 29.84 -6.04 17.54
CA LYS A 284 28.79 -6.50 18.46
C LYS A 284 28.02 -5.28 18.97
N THR A 285 26.81 -5.09 18.44
CA THR A 285 25.79 -4.26 19.08
C THR A 285 25.43 -4.86 20.46
N PRO A 286 25.28 -4.05 21.51
CA PRO A 286 24.88 -4.55 22.82
C PRO A 286 23.42 -4.98 22.73
N GLY A 287 23.20 -6.30 22.80
CA GLY A 287 21.88 -6.91 22.67
C GLY A 287 20.86 -6.39 23.69
N CYS A 288 19.59 -6.48 23.30
CA CYS A 288 18.38 -6.07 24.03
C CYS A 288 18.31 -6.49 25.52
N CYS A 289 19.12 -7.46 25.95
CA CYS A 289 19.24 -7.86 27.36
C CYS A 289 19.75 -6.74 28.28
N GLY A 290 20.59 -5.82 27.78
CA GLY A 290 21.07 -4.67 28.57
C GLY A 290 19.97 -3.66 28.90
N LEU A 291 19.07 -3.42 27.95
CA LEU A 291 17.89 -2.56 28.11
C LEU A 291 16.89 -3.16 29.11
N LEU A 292 16.67 -4.48 29.05
CA LEU A 292 15.84 -5.17 30.04
C LEU A 292 16.42 -5.05 31.47
N TRP A 293 17.74 -5.18 31.62
CA TRP A 293 18.38 -5.06 32.94
C TRP A 293 18.32 -3.62 33.49
N MET A 294 18.43 -2.62 32.61
CA MET A 294 18.21 -1.20 32.93
C MET A 294 16.78 -0.94 33.44
N LEU A 295 15.76 -1.50 32.76
CA LEU A 295 14.35 -1.36 33.15
C LEU A 295 14.05 -2.01 34.50
N ILE A 296 14.61 -3.20 34.76
CA ILE A 296 14.43 -3.89 36.04
C ILE A 296 15.05 -3.07 37.18
N LYS A 297 16.25 -2.51 36.98
CA LYS A 297 16.85 -1.60 37.98
C LYS A 297 16.05 -0.33 38.20
N PHE A 298 15.48 0.24 37.13
CA PHE A 298 14.61 1.42 37.24
C PHE A 298 13.35 1.13 38.07
N PHE A 299 12.67 0.01 37.80
CA PHE A 299 11.51 -0.42 38.59
C PHE A 299 11.85 -0.65 40.06
N TRP A 300 13.00 -1.26 40.35
CA TRP A 300 13.44 -1.48 41.72
C TRP A 300 13.74 -0.17 42.46
N TRP A 301 14.35 0.80 41.76
CA TRP A 301 14.62 2.14 42.30
C TRP A 301 13.34 2.94 42.57
N VAL A 302 12.38 2.93 41.64
CA VAL A 302 11.06 3.57 41.83
C VAL A 302 10.32 2.97 43.03
N ARG A 303 10.33 1.64 43.16
CA ARG A 303 9.69 0.95 44.29
C ARG A 303 10.37 1.28 45.63
N LYS A 304 11.70 1.47 45.63
CA LYS A 304 12.47 1.90 46.81
C LYS A 304 12.18 3.35 47.19
N LYS A 305 12.00 4.25 46.21
CA LYS A 305 11.56 5.65 46.46
C LYS A 305 10.14 5.70 47.05
N ASN A 306 9.19 4.95 46.51
CA ASN A 306 7.83 4.91 47.05
C ASN A 306 7.76 4.38 48.48
N LYS A 307 8.59 3.38 48.84
CA LYS A 307 8.69 2.90 50.23
C LYS A 307 9.29 3.92 51.20
N LYS A 308 10.15 4.84 50.74
CA LYS A 308 10.67 5.93 51.57
C LYS A 308 9.61 7.01 51.79
N ASN A 309 8.91 7.43 50.74
CA ASN A 309 7.85 8.43 50.83
C ASN A 309 6.69 7.97 51.75
N ALA A 310 6.33 6.68 51.71
CA ALA A 310 5.29 6.11 52.58
C ALA A 310 5.69 5.99 54.07
N LYS A 311 6.99 6.10 54.39
CA LYS A 311 7.47 6.14 55.79
C LYS A 311 7.47 7.55 56.35
N GLU A 312 7.77 8.58 55.54
CA GLU A 312 7.68 9.99 55.96
C GLU A 312 6.24 10.45 56.19
N SER A 313 5.28 9.95 55.42
CA SER A 313 3.86 10.32 55.58
C SER A 313 3.18 9.69 56.82
N LYS A 314 3.86 8.80 57.55
CA LYS A 314 3.34 8.21 58.81
C LYS A 314 3.89 8.86 60.08
N SER A 315 4.88 9.75 59.98
CA SER A 315 5.48 10.43 61.14
C SER A 315 4.92 11.85 61.40
N THR A 316 3.90 12.28 60.66
CA THR A 316 3.25 13.59 60.82
C THR A 316 1.74 13.42 60.96
N LEU A 317 1.30 12.97 62.14
CA LEU A 317 -0.10 13.11 62.59
C LEU A 317 -0.08 13.96 63.88
N PRO A 318 -0.79 15.09 63.94
CA PRO A 318 -0.92 15.87 65.18
C PRO A 318 -1.90 15.18 66.14
N LEU A 319 -1.58 15.28 67.43
CA LEU A 319 -2.39 14.78 68.54
C LEU A 319 -3.77 15.47 68.61
N PRO A 320 -4.82 14.77 69.09
CA PRO A 320 -6.14 15.35 69.23
C PRO A 320 -6.20 16.30 70.44
N VAL A 321 -6.73 17.51 70.22
CA VAL A 321 -7.08 18.47 71.27
C VAL A 321 -8.40 18.00 71.88
N THR A 322 -8.39 17.62 73.16
CA THR A 322 -9.60 17.46 73.96
C THR A 322 -10.00 18.82 74.54
N SER A 323 -11.30 19.09 74.43
CA SER A 323 -12.11 20.17 75.01
C SER A 323 -11.72 20.61 76.41
#